data_AF-A0A2L1TXP0-F1
#
_entry.id   AF-A0A2L1TXP0-F1
#
_cell.length_a   1.000
_cell.length_b   1.000
_cell.length_c   1.000
_cell.angle_alpha   90.00
_cell.angle_beta   90.00
_cell.angle_gamma   90.00
#
_symmetry.space_group_name_H-M   'P 1'
#
loop_
_entity.id
_entity.type
_entity.pdbx_description
1 polymer ?
#
loop_
_entity_poly.entity_id
_entity_poly.type
_entity_poly.pdbx_seq_one_letter_code
_entity_poly.pdbx_strand_id
1 'polypeptide(L)'
;MKVQWTLAGALVFFVITAIFAVINMDPVQVNFLFTKTTAPLILVIVFSTVLGGLMVGSYGIYRQYKLQKKIRILEQQLPGSYPGKDKNEHHTKQNISSRSKEIASDPLPGSNKNDSFLE
;
A
#
# COMPACT_ATOMS: atom_id res chain seq x y z
N MET A 1 6.27 3.00 0.03
CA MET A 1 6.72 3.28 1.40
C MET A 1 5.63 3.19 2.48
N LYS A 2 4.44 3.81 2.35
CA LYS A 2 3.48 3.97 3.49
C LYS A 2 3.04 2.67 4.18
N VAL A 3 2.78 1.59 3.43
CA VAL A 3 2.34 0.31 3.99
C VAL A 3 3.48 -0.43 4.74
N GLN A 4 4.72 -0.19 4.34
CA GLN A 4 5.89 -0.78 5.02
C GLN A 4 6.08 -0.17 6.41
N TRP A 5 5.84 1.14 6.55
CA TRP A 5 5.88 1.83 7.85
C TRP A 5 4.75 1.39 8.79
N THR A 6 3.54 1.12 8.26
CA THR A 6 2.45 0.59 9.09
C THR A 6 2.74 -0.83 9.57
N LEU A 7 3.34 -1.67 8.73
CA LEU A 7 3.72 -3.04 9.12
C LEU A 7 4.83 -3.03 10.17
N ALA A 8 5.86 -2.19 9.97
CA ALA A 8 6.93 -2.00 10.95
C ALA A 8 6.38 -1.48 12.29
N GLY A 9 5.51 -0.46 12.26
CA GLY A 9 4.87 0.07 13.46
C GLY A 9 4.00 -0.96 14.19
N ALA A 10 3.23 -1.77 13.46
CA ALA A 10 2.42 -2.85 14.04
C ALA A 10 3.28 -3.94 14.69
N LEU A 11 4.41 -4.30 14.06
CA LEU A 11 5.35 -5.27 14.62
C LEU A 11 6.00 -4.75 15.91
N VAL A 12 6.45 -3.49 15.91
CA VAL A 12 7.01 -2.85 17.12
C VAL A 12 5.97 -2.81 18.24
N PHE A 13 4.74 -2.40 17.93
CA PHE A 13 3.63 -2.38 18.88
C PHE A 13 3.32 -3.78 19.45
N PHE A 14 3.36 -4.80 18.61
CA PHE A 14 3.17 -6.19 19.04
C PHE A 14 4.27 -6.64 20.01
N VAL A 15 5.54 -6.32 19.72
CA VAL A 15 6.67 -6.64 20.61
C VAL A 15 6.51 -5.93 21.96
N ILE A 16 6.16 -4.64 21.96
CA ILE A 16 5.92 -3.88 23.20
C ILE A 16 4.80 -4.54 24.01
N THR A 17 3.68 -4.86 23.35
CA THR A 17 2.54 -5.55 23.97
C THR A 17 2.97 -6.87 24.57
N ALA A 18 3.78 -7.66 23.85
CA ALA A 18 4.30 -8.96 24.29
C ALA A 18 5.25 -8.84 25.50
N ILE A 19 6.07 -7.79 25.57
CA ILE A 19 6.93 -7.54 26.73
C ILE A 19 6.09 -7.21 27.97
N PHE A 20 5.12 -6.29 27.85
CA PHE A 20 4.21 -5.94 28.95
C PHE A 20 3.44 -7.17 29.45
N ALA A 21 2.98 -7.96 28.49
CA ALA A 21 2.35 -9.26 28.70
C ALA A 21 3.20 -10.21 29.57
N VAL A 22 4.46 -10.45 29.20
CA VAL A 22 5.34 -11.40 29.89
C VAL A 22 5.77 -10.90 31.27
N ILE A 23 6.06 -9.61 31.42
CA ILE A 23 6.49 -9.04 32.70
C ILE A 23 5.34 -9.03 33.72
N ASN A 24 4.10 -8.86 33.26
CA ASN A 24 2.91 -8.79 34.10
C ASN A 24 2.11 -10.11 34.06
N MET A 25 2.82 -11.24 34.17
CA MET A 25 2.23 -12.59 34.28
C MET A 25 1.73 -12.92 35.70
N ASP A 26 1.57 -11.91 36.56
CA ASP A 26 1.14 -12.12 37.94
C ASP A 26 -0.32 -12.58 38.01
N PRO A 27 -0.64 -13.53 38.90
CA PRO A 27 -2.00 -14.02 39.09
C PRO A 27 -2.85 -12.93 39.76
N VAL A 28 -3.87 -12.47 39.06
CA VAL A 28 -4.84 -11.50 39.55
C VAL A 28 -6.22 -12.14 39.67
N GLN A 29 -6.95 -11.78 40.72
CA GLN A 29 -8.35 -12.20 40.87
C GLN A 29 -9.22 -11.40 39.90
N VAL A 30 -9.87 -12.09 38.97
CA VAL A 30 -10.85 -11.51 38.06
C VAL A 30 -12.24 -12.02 38.41
N ASN A 31 -13.17 -11.07 38.56
CA ASN A 31 -14.58 -11.34 38.83
C ASN A 31 -15.33 -11.39 37.49
N PHE A 32 -15.63 -12.58 36.99
CA PHE A 32 -16.36 -12.79 35.72
C PHE A 32 -17.88 -12.72 35.89
N LEU A 33 -18.36 -11.82 36.76
CA LEU A 33 -19.78 -11.58 37.10
C LEU A 33 -20.50 -12.76 37.80
N PHE A 34 -20.20 -14.00 37.43
CA PHE A 34 -20.81 -15.25 37.94
C PHE A 34 -19.79 -16.22 38.57
N THR A 35 -18.49 -15.90 38.50
CA THR A 35 -17.41 -16.73 39.04
C THR A 35 -16.17 -15.88 39.30
N LYS A 36 -15.42 -16.23 40.35
CA LYS A 36 -14.12 -15.62 40.68
C LYS A 36 -13.03 -16.60 40.35
N THR A 37 -12.14 -16.23 39.44
CA THR A 37 -11.01 -17.07 39.03
C THR A 37 -9.73 -16.26 39.14
N THR A 38 -8.66 -16.89 39.61
CA THR A 38 -7.31 -16.33 39.53
C THR A 38 -6.80 -16.58 38.12
N ALA A 39 -6.69 -15.52 37.33
CA ALA A 39 -6.13 -15.57 35.99
C ALA A 39 -4.89 -14.67 35.92
N PRO A 40 -3.87 -15.03 35.15
CA PRO A 40 -2.74 -14.16 34.90
C PRO A 40 -3.18 -12.85 34.20
N LEU A 41 -2.65 -11.69 34.63
CA LEU A 41 -3.05 -10.38 34.08
C LEU A 41 -2.78 -10.24 32.57
N ILE A 42 -1.80 -10.98 32.05
CA ILE A 42 -1.54 -11.19 30.61
C ILE A 42 -2.81 -11.45 29.80
N LEU A 43 -3.70 -12.31 30.30
CA LEU A 43 -4.87 -12.77 29.55
C LEU A 43 -5.79 -11.59 29.26
N VAL A 44 -5.92 -10.68 30.23
CA VAL A 44 -6.71 -9.46 30.10
C VAL A 44 -6.08 -8.49 29.11
N ILE A 45 -4.76 -8.27 29.18
CA ILE A 45 -4.03 -7.33 28.31
C ILE A 45 -4.03 -7.80 26.86
N VAL A 46 -3.72 -9.07 26.62
CA VAL A 46 -3.71 -9.64 25.25
C VAL A 46 -5.10 -9.59 24.66
N PHE A 47 -6.12 -10.03 25.40
CA PHE A 47 -7.48 -10.05 24.91
C PHE A 47 -7.99 -8.62 24.60
N SER A 48 -7.71 -7.67 25.49
CA SER A 48 -8.05 -6.25 25.29
C SER A 48 -7.31 -5.65 24.10
N THR A 49 -6.01 -5.92 23.96
CA THR A 49 -5.20 -5.36 22.87
C THR A 49 -5.63 -5.92 21.51
N VAL A 50 -5.94 -7.21 21.44
CA VAL A 50 -6.49 -7.83 20.23
C VAL A 50 -7.87 -7.24 19.90
N LEU A 51 -8.76 -7.09 20.89
CA LEU A 51 -10.08 -6.48 20.68
C LEU A 51 -9.97 -5.01 20.22
N GLY A 52 -9.13 -4.23 20.88
CA GLY A 52 -8.87 -2.83 20.54
C GLY A 52 -8.26 -2.69 19.15
N GLY A 53 -7.28 -3.55 18.81
CA GLY A 53 -6.69 -3.62 17.48
C GLY A 53 -7.72 -4.00 16.41
N LEU A 54 -8.58 -4.97 16.69
CA LEU A 54 -9.67 -5.36 15.79
C LEU A 54 -10.67 -4.22 15.57
N MET A 55 -11.04 -3.49 16.63
CA MET A 55 -11.93 -2.34 16.54
C MET A 55 -11.33 -1.21 15.69
N VAL A 56 -10.09 -0.81 15.99
CA VAL A 56 -9.40 0.24 15.23
C VAL A 56 -9.16 -0.17 13.78
N GLY A 57 -8.73 -1.41 13.56
CA GLY A 57 -8.51 -1.96 12.22
C GLY A 57 -9.80 -1.99 11.40
N SER A 58 -10.88 -2.49 11.98
CA SER A 58 -12.21 -2.54 11.33
C SER A 58 -12.72 -1.14 11.00
N TYR A 59 -12.58 -0.19 11.94
CA TYR A 59 -12.98 1.20 11.71
C TYR A 59 -12.15 1.87 10.60
N GLY A 60 -10.85 1.59 10.55
CA GLY A 60 -9.95 2.07 9.50
C GLY A 60 -10.37 1.60 8.11
N ILE A 61 -10.65 0.30 7.98
CA ILE A 61 -11.12 -0.31 6.72
C ILE A 61 -12.48 0.28 6.32
N TYR A 62 -13.42 0.38 7.26
CA TYR A 62 -14.75 0.95 7.02
C TYR A 62 -14.68 2.39 6.50
N ARG A 63 -13.87 3.23 7.16
CA ARG A 63 -13.65 4.62 6.73
C ARG A 63 -13.06 4.66 5.31
N GLN A 64 -12.04 3.86 5.04
CA GLN A 64 -11.39 3.81 3.74
C GLN A 64 -12.37 3.40 2.63
N TYR A 65 -13.22 2.41 2.89
CA TYR A 65 -14.27 1.98 1.96
C TYR A 65 -15.25 3.11 1.64
N LYS A 66 -15.74 3.84 2.66
CA LYS A 66 -16.64 4.99 2.48
C LYS A 66 -15.99 6.09 1.64
N LEU A 67 -14.70 6.36 1.87
CA LEU A 67 -13.94 7.35 1.10
C LEU A 67 -13.79 6.94 -0.37
N GLN A 68 -13.45 5.68 -0.64
CA GLN A 68 -13.36 5.17 -2.02
C GLN A 68 -14.70 5.23 -2.76
N LYS A 69 -15.81 4.92 -2.08
CA LYS A 69 -17.14 5.03 -2.69
C LYS A 69 -17.47 6.47 -3.06
N LYS A 70 -17.13 7.45 -2.19
CA LYS A 70 -17.31 8.88 -2.50
C LYS A 70 -16.45 9.30 -3.70
N ILE A 71 -15.19 8.87 -3.75
CA ILE A 71 -14.31 9.16 -4.90
C ILE A 71 -14.95 8.68 -6.21
N ARG A 72 -15.43 7.43 -6.27
CA ARG A 72 -16.10 6.89 -7.47
C ARG A 72 -17.35 7.66 -7.87
N ILE A 73 -18.17 8.07 -6.89
CA ILE A 73 -19.40 8.84 -7.15
C ILE A 73 -19.06 10.24 -7.67
N LEU A 74 -18.03 10.88 -7.15
CA LEU A 74 -17.59 12.21 -7.60
C LEU A 74 -16.93 12.13 -9.00
N GLU A 75 -16.15 11.08 -9.28
CA GLU A 75 -15.56 10.84 -10.60
C GLU A 75 -16.62 10.66 -11.70
N GLN A 76 -17.76 10.02 -11.40
CA GLN A 76 -18.87 9.84 -12.34
C GLN A 76 -19.65 11.12 -12.64
N GLN A 77 -19.56 12.13 -11.77
CA GLN A 77 -20.25 13.42 -11.94
C GLN A 77 -19.41 14.44 -12.73
N LEU A 78 -18.16 14.10 -13.07
CA LEU A 78 -17.30 14.93 -13.90
C LEU A 78 -17.37 14.43 -15.36
N PRO A 79 -17.97 15.19 -16.30
CA PRO A 79 -17.96 14.85 -17.72
C PRO A 79 -16.55 15.06 -18.28
N GLY A 80 -15.76 13.98 -18.30
CA GLY A 80 -14.37 14.00 -18.77
C GLY A 80 -13.48 13.15 -17.88
N SER A 81 -13.36 11.88 -18.25
CA SER A 81 -12.58 10.82 -17.64
C SER A 81 -11.25 11.28 -17.02
N TYR A 82 -11.17 11.27 -15.69
CA TYR A 82 -9.90 11.14 -14.97
C TYR A 82 -9.88 9.75 -14.33
N PRO A 83 -9.30 8.74 -15.00
CA PRO A 83 -9.12 7.44 -14.38
C PRO A 83 -8.12 7.61 -13.23
N GLY A 84 -8.55 7.29 -12.01
CA GLY A 84 -7.71 7.31 -10.83
C GLY A 84 -6.42 6.51 -11.07
N LYS A 85 -5.27 7.21 -11.01
CA LYS A 85 -3.92 6.64 -11.11
C LYS A 85 -3.79 5.38 -10.26
N ASP A 86 -3.83 4.24 -10.92
CA ASP A 86 -3.23 3.00 -10.44
C ASP A 86 -1.72 3.20 -10.36
N LYS A 87 -1.11 2.86 -9.23
CA LYS A 87 0.28 3.23 -8.92
C LYS A 87 1.29 2.15 -9.33
N ASN A 88 1.07 1.47 -10.46
CA ASN A 88 1.93 0.36 -10.89
C ASN A 88 2.25 0.32 -12.40
N GLU A 89 2.28 1.45 -13.12
CA GLU A 89 2.71 1.48 -14.52
C GLU A 89 3.62 2.67 -14.83
N HIS A 90 4.81 2.69 -14.25
CA HIS A 90 5.84 3.56 -14.79
C HIS A 90 7.17 2.82 -14.90
N HIS A 91 7.75 2.93 -16.09
CA HIS A 91 9.05 2.46 -16.55
C HIS A 91 9.08 1.05 -17.17
N THR A 92 9.06 0.98 -18.52
CA THR A 92 10.27 0.57 -19.30
C THR A 92 9.96 0.20 -20.76
N LYS A 93 8.77 -0.28 -21.14
CA LYS A 93 8.66 -1.03 -22.42
C LYS A 93 8.25 -0.27 -23.69
N GLN A 94 7.71 0.95 -23.60
CA GLN A 94 7.11 1.60 -24.79
C GLN A 94 8.07 2.44 -25.65
N ASN A 95 9.22 2.90 -25.12
CA ASN A 95 10.09 3.83 -25.86
C ASN A 95 11.18 3.14 -26.73
N ILE A 96 11.43 1.83 -26.54
CA ILE A 96 12.50 1.13 -27.27
C ILE A 96 11.99 0.53 -28.60
N SER A 97 10.71 0.12 -28.68
CA SER A 97 10.19 -0.62 -29.84
C SER A 97 9.85 0.25 -31.06
N SER A 98 9.59 1.54 -30.88
CA SER A 98 9.14 2.42 -31.98
C SER A 98 10.32 3.11 -32.68
N ARG A 99 11.39 3.42 -31.94
CA ARG A 99 12.61 4.06 -32.47
C ARG A 99 13.45 3.11 -33.34
N SER A 100 13.42 1.80 -33.08
CA SER A 100 14.22 0.82 -33.82
C SER A 100 13.64 0.42 -35.17
N LYS A 101 12.34 0.65 -35.41
CA LYS A 101 11.69 0.30 -36.70
C LYS A 101 11.74 1.42 -37.72
N GLU A 102 11.82 2.67 -37.28
CA GLU A 102 11.88 3.84 -38.17
C GLU A 102 13.27 4.02 -38.79
N ILE A 103 14.34 3.59 -38.10
CA ILE A 103 15.73 3.71 -38.59
C ILE A 103 16.07 2.62 -39.63
N ALA A 104 15.29 1.53 -39.71
CA ALA A 104 15.62 0.37 -40.54
C ALA A 104 14.92 0.32 -41.91
N SER A 105 14.05 1.28 -42.25
CA SER A 105 13.23 1.22 -43.47
C SER A 105 13.46 2.34 -44.48
N ASP A 106 14.30 3.34 -44.20
CA ASP A 106 14.64 4.34 -45.22
C ASP A 106 15.78 3.84 -46.11
N PRO A 107 15.56 3.65 -47.43
CA PRO A 107 16.63 3.34 -48.35
C PRO A 107 17.45 4.60 -48.59
N LEU A 108 18.75 4.59 -48.27
CA LEU A 108 19.62 5.65 -48.75
C LEU A 108 19.97 5.41 -50.24
N PRO A 109 19.82 6.47 -51.07
CA PRO A 109 19.82 6.42 -52.52
C PRO A 109 21.22 6.29 -53.12
N GLY A 110 21.24 5.74 -54.34
CA GLY A 110 22.44 5.45 -55.09
C GLY A 110 23.33 6.65 -55.43
N SER A 111 24.62 6.33 -55.50
CA SER A 111 25.63 6.86 -56.43
C SER A 111 25.15 7.90 -57.44
N ASN A 112 25.59 9.15 -57.30
CA ASN A 112 25.97 9.97 -58.46
C ASN A 112 27.19 10.84 -58.15
N LYS A 113 28.13 10.83 -59.09
CA LYS A 113 29.38 11.60 -59.12
C LYS A 113 29.12 12.95 -59.82
N ASN A 114 30.04 13.89 -59.62
CA ASN A 114 30.13 15.21 -60.28
C ASN A 114 29.20 16.25 -59.61
N ASP A 115 29.62 17.41 -59.08
CA ASP A 115 30.22 18.58 -59.75
C ASP A 115 30.80 19.61 -58.73
N SER A 116 31.87 20.33 -59.12
CA SER A 116 32.39 21.64 -58.61
C SER A 116 32.81 21.74 -57.13
N PHE A 117 34.06 22.00 -56.70
CA PHE A 117 35.18 22.78 -57.24
C PHE A 117 34.75 24.05 -57.96
N LEU A 118 34.25 25.05 -57.24
CA LEU A 118 34.57 26.48 -57.41
C LEU A 118 34.21 27.25 -56.12
N GLU A 119 35.08 28.23 -55.83
CA GLU A 119 35.17 29.17 -54.69
C GLU A 119 35.81 28.68 -53.38
#